data_AF-A0A524LDP7-F1
#
_entry.id   AF-A0A524LDP7-F1
#
_cell.length_a   1.000
_cell.length_b   1.000
_cell.length_c   1.000
_cell.angle_alpha   90.00
_cell.angle_beta   90.00
_cell.angle_gamma   90.00
#
_symmetry.space_group_name_H-M   'P 1'
#
loop_
_entity.id
_entity.type
_entity.pdbx_description
1 polymer ?
#
loop_
_entity_poly.entity_id
_entity_poly.type
_entity_poly.pdbx_seq_one_letter_code
_entity_poly.pdbx_strand_id
1 'polypeptide(L)'
;AYVHVMFKGQSKQALAEDEVLLREIKLALEDAGRKFRRFITRRETDKRKAKRAGILAMYADQFAQSLVTIANDGQKKPKYDAEIIASRIRDSIQGFETEDDQEETETDGIGTDLVSDMPLDDESDEEIVDDGGALDE
;
A
#
# COMPACT_ATOMS: atom_id res chain seq x y z
N ALA A 1 -9.29 -4.37 35.83
CA ALA A 1 -10.70 -4.33 35.38
C ALA A 1 -11.44 -3.28 36.20
N TYR A 2 -12.14 -2.34 35.56
CA TYR A 2 -12.94 -1.32 36.25
C TYR A 2 -14.29 -1.93 36.64
N VAL A 3 -14.62 -1.90 37.94
CA VAL A 3 -15.92 -2.35 38.47
C VAL A 3 -16.95 -1.21 38.46
N HIS A 4 -16.48 0.04 38.36
CA HIS A 4 -17.29 1.24 38.32
C HIS A 4 -16.75 2.23 37.28
N VAL A 5 -17.64 2.92 36.57
CA VAL A 5 -17.33 3.88 35.50
C VAL A 5 -17.45 5.30 36.04
N MET A 6 -16.44 6.15 35.78
CA MET A 6 -16.41 7.54 36.22
C MET A 6 -17.11 8.45 35.20
N PHE A 7 -18.17 9.13 35.62
CA PHE A 7 -18.93 10.08 34.79
C PHE A 7 -18.67 11.52 35.22
N LYS A 8 -18.70 12.45 34.25
CA LYS A 8 -18.49 13.90 34.47
C LYS A 8 -19.63 14.56 35.27
N GLY A 9 -20.81 13.94 35.29
CA GLY A 9 -21.97 14.44 36.04
C GLY A 9 -22.98 13.33 36.36
N GLN A 10 -23.93 13.63 37.25
CA GLN A 10 -24.95 12.68 37.73
C GLN A 10 -25.87 12.15 36.60
N SER A 11 -26.02 12.90 35.51
CA SER A 11 -26.82 12.53 34.35
C SER A 11 -26.21 11.41 33.49
N LYS A 12 -24.96 11.00 33.77
CA LYS A 12 -24.24 9.90 33.09
C LYS A 12 -24.15 10.02 31.56
N GLN A 13 -24.15 11.23 31.04
CA GLN A 13 -24.07 11.49 29.60
C GLN A 13 -22.63 11.51 29.06
N ALA A 14 -21.65 11.77 29.92
CA ALA A 14 -20.25 11.91 29.54
C ALA A 14 -19.32 11.27 30.57
N LEU A 15 -18.22 10.68 30.07
CA LEU A 15 -17.15 10.12 30.90
C LEU A 15 -16.29 11.24 31.49
N ALA A 16 -15.71 10.98 32.66
CA ALA A 16 -14.73 11.87 33.26
C ALA A 16 -13.41 11.84 32.47
N GLU A 17 -12.68 12.95 32.49
CA GLU A 17 -11.38 13.09 31.84
C GLU A 17 -10.30 12.40 32.71
N ASP A 18 -10.15 11.09 32.51
CA ASP A 18 -9.09 10.27 33.09
C ASP A 18 -8.05 9.94 32.01
N GLU A 19 -6.80 10.34 32.23
CA GLU A 19 -5.71 10.15 31.27
C GLU A 19 -5.47 8.68 30.89
N VAL A 20 -5.68 7.74 31.83
CA VAL A 20 -5.49 6.30 31.58
C VAL A 20 -6.58 5.78 30.66
N LEU A 21 -7.84 6.15 30.94
CA LEU A 21 -8.98 5.77 30.12
C LEU A 21 -8.89 6.39 28.72
N LEU A 22 -8.51 7.67 28.63
CA LEU A 22 -8.33 8.36 27.35
C LEU A 22 -7.23 7.73 26.52
N ARG A 23 -6.10 7.34 27.14
CA ARG A 23 -5.01 6.65 26.45
C ARG A 23 -5.46 5.30 25.90
N GLU A 24 -6.22 4.54 26.67
CA GLU A 24 -6.74 3.24 26.23
C GLU A 24 -7.76 3.38 25.09
N ILE A 25 -8.67 4.35 25.18
CA ILE A 25 -9.63 4.65 24.11
C ILE A 25 -8.88 5.03 22.83
N LYS A 26 -7.80 5.82 22.94
CA LYS A 26 -6.96 6.19 21.80
C LYS A 26 -6.31 4.96 21.17
N LEU A 27 -5.69 4.09 21.97
CA LEU A 27 -5.07 2.86 21.48
C LEU A 27 -6.08 1.93 20.79
N ALA A 28 -7.28 1.79 21.36
CA ALA A 28 -8.35 1.01 20.76
C ALA A 28 -8.83 1.61 19.42
N LEU A 29 -8.91 2.94 19.34
CA LEU A 29 -9.28 3.63 18.10
C LEU A 29 -8.19 3.49 17.02
N GLU A 30 -6.92 3.58 17.41
CA GLU A 30 -5.78 3.36 16.51
C GLU A 30 -5.78 1.94 15.95
N ASP A 31 -6.03 0.92 16.78
CA ASP A 31 -6.14 -0.47 16.31
C ASP A 31 -7.32 -0.67 15.36
N ALA A 32 -8.49 -0.12 15.68
CA ALA A 32 -9.65 -0.12 14.78
C ALA A 32 -9.35 0.63 13.46
N GLY A 33 -8.66 1.77 13.53
CA GLY A 33 -8.25 2.58 12.39
C GLY A 33 -7.27 1.85 11.48
N ARG A 34 -6.29 1.11 12.03
CA ARG A 34 -5.36 0.27 11.27
C ARG A 34 -6.11 -0.81 10.49
N LYS A 35 -7.05 -1.51 11.14
CA LYS A 35 -7.90 -2.51 10.49
C LYS A 35 -8.76 -1.91 9.37
N PHE A 36 -9.31 -0.72 9.61
CA PHE A 36 -10.09 0.00 8.61
C PHE A 36 -9.25 0.45 7.41
N ARG A 37 -8.04 0.97 7.65
CA ARG A 37 -7.09 1.34 6.58
C ARG A 37 -6.73 0.13 5.73
N ARG A 38 -6.37 -1.01 6.35
CA ARG A 38 -6.11 -2.29 5.65
C ARG A 38 -7.27 -2.66 4.73
N PHE A 39 -8.51 -2.54 5.23
CA PHE A 39 -9.70 -2.88 4.45
C PHE A 39 -9.88 -2.00 3.20
N ILE A 40 -9.69 -0.69 3.32
CA ILE A 40 -9.80 0.24 2.19
C ILE A 40 -8.68 -0.02 1.17
N THR A 41 -7.44 -0.15 1.63
CA THR A 41 -6.28 -0.27 0.73
C THR A 41 -6.22 -1.63 0.04
N ARG A 42 -6.85 -2.66 0.60
CA ARG A 42 -6.82 -4.04 0.07
C ARG A 42 -7.16 -4.11 -1.42
N ARG A 43 -8.26 -3.50 -1.84
CA ARG A 43 -8.66 -3.55 -3.25
C ARG A 43 -7.64 -2.90 -4.19
N GLU A 44 -6.99 -1.84 -3.72
CA GLU A 44 -6.01 -1.11 -4.50
C GLU A 44 -4.66 -1.87 -4.56
N THR A 45 -4.25 -2.46 -3.44
CA THR A 45 -3.07 -3.34 -3.38
C THR A 45 -3.24 -4.56 -4.27
N ASP A 46 -4.42 -5.19 -4.25
CA ASP A 46 -4.75 -6.34 -5.09
C ASP A 46 -4.68 -5.96 -6.57
N LYS A 47 -5.24 -4.81 -6.94
CA LYS A 47 -5.17 -4.30 -8.33
C LYS A 47 -3.73 -4.03 -8.76
N ARG A 48 -2.90 -3.42 -7.89
CA ARG A 48 -1.47 -3.19 -8.18
C ARG A 48 -0.71 -4.52 -8.32
N LYS A 49 -0.96 -5.50 -7.43
CA LYS A 49 -0.36 -6.84 -7.49
C LYS A 49 -0.74 -7.56 -8.78
N ALA A 50 -2.03 -7.59 -9.13
CA ALA A 50 -2.52 -8.19 -10.37
C ALA A 50 -1.89 -7.52 -11.61
N LYS A 51 -1.78 -6.18 -11.62
CA LYS A 51 -1.10 -5.46 -12.72
C LYS A 51 0.37 -5.87 -12.84
N ARG A 52 1.10 -5.96 -11.72
CA ARG A 52 2.50 -6.42 -11.72
C ARG A 52 2.64 -7.87 -12.19
N ALA A 53 1.79 -8.78 -11.69
CA ALA A 53 1.77 -10.18 -12.10
C ALA A 53 1.49 -10.34 -13.59
N GLY A 54 0.54 -9.57 -14.15
CA GLY A 54 0.26 -9.56 -15.58
C GLY A 54 1.47 -9.13 -16.43
N ILE A 55 2.17 -8.08 -16.02
CA ILE A 55 3.39 -7.62 -16.69
C ILE A 55 4.48 -8.71 -16.65
N LEU A 56 4.72 -9.33 -15.49
CA LEU A 56 5.70 -10.40 -15.35
C LEU A 56 5.35 -11.63 -16.21
N ALA A 57 4.07 -11.99 -16.27
CA ALA A 57 3.60 -13.10 -17.10
C ALA A 57 3.82 -12.83 -18.61
N MET A 58 3.67 -11.59 -19.08
CA MET A 58 3.94 -11.23 -20.48
C MET A 58 5.41 -11.47 -20.87
N TYR A 59 6.35 -11.23 -19.95
CA TYR A 59 7.78 -11.40 -20.20
C TYR A 59 8.32 -12.79 -19.86
N ALA A 60 7.49 -13.66 -19.26
CA ALA A 60 7.92 -14.98 -18.80
C ALA A 60 8.50 -15.84 -19.93
N ASP A 61 7.92 -15.77 -21.13
CA ASP A 61 8.35 -16.57 -22.28
C ASP A 61 9.72 -16.13 -22.81
N GLN A 62 9.93 -14.81 -22.96
CA GLN A 62 11.22 -14.25 -23.39
C GLN A 62 12.32 -14.51 -22.36
N PHE A 63 11.96 -14.42 -21.07
CA PHE A 63 12.88 -14.69 -19.98
C PHE A 63 13.28 -16.17 -19.93
N ALA A 64 12.31 -17.09 -20.08
CA ALA A 64 12.57 -18.53 -20.11
C ALA A 64 13.48 -18.92 -21.29
N GLN A 65 13.23 -18.37 -22.49
CA GLN A 65 14.10 -18.61 -23.65
C GLN A 65 15.54 -18.15 -23.41
N SER A 66 15.71 -16.97 -22.81
CA SER A 66 17.04 -16.43 -22.47
C SER A 66 17.75 -17.32 -21.45
N LEU A 67 17.03 -17.75 -20.41
CA LEU A 67 17.52 -18.68 -19.39
C LEU A 67 17.99 -20.01 -19.99
N VAL A 68 17.17 -20.61 -20.86
CA VAL A 68 17.48 -21.90 -21.51
C VAL A 68 18.67 -21.77 -22.44
N THR A 69 18.77 -20.65 -23.17
CA THR A 69 19.91 -20.37 -24.04
C THR A 69 21.21 -20.32 -23.24
N ILE A 70 21.22 -19.60 -22.12
CA ILE A 70 22.40 -19.51 -21.24
C ILE A 70 22.69 -20.87 -20.58
N ALA A 71 21.67 -21.56 -20.08
CA ALA A 71 21.84 -22.81 -19.33
C ALA A 71 22.26 -24.01 -20.19
N ASN A 72 21.86 -24.02 -21.47
CA ASN A 72 22.26 -25.05 -22.43
C ASN A 72 23.53 -24.66 -23.21
N ASP A 73 24.10 -23.48 -22.98
CA ASP A 73 25.34 -23.07 -23.65
C ASP A 73 26.49 -24.03 -23.29
N GLY A 74 27.21 -24.50 -24.31
CA GLY A 74 28.28 -25.50 -24.17
C GLY A 74 27.85 -26.97 -23.94
N GLN A 75 26.55 -27.29 -23.90
CA GLN A 75 26.05 -28.67 -23.74
C GLN A 75 25.79 -29.34 -25.10
N LYS A 76 26.26 -30.58 -25.32
CA LYS A 76 26.01 -31.36 -26.56
C LYS A 76 24.55 -31.79 -26.74
N LYS A 77 23.73 -31.76 -25.69
CA LYS A 77 22.30 -32.05 -25.72
C LYS A 77 21.57 -31.05 -24.81
N PRO A 78 20.44 -30.47 -25.25
CA PRO A 78 19.67 -29.57 -24.41
C PRO A 78 19.12 -30.35 -23.21
N LYS A 79 19.43 -29.88 -22.00
CA LYS A 79 18.95 -30.48 -20.74
C LYS A 79 17.66 -29.82 -20.27
N TYR A 80 17.46 -28.56 -20.65
CA TYR A 80 16.34 -27.74 -20.23
C TYR A 80 15.48 -27.36 -21.43
N ASP A 81 14.17 -27.39 -21.23
CA ASP A 81 13.17 -26.98 -22.21
C ASP A 81 12.55 -25.64 -21.77
N ALA A 82 12.43 -24.71 -22.73
CA ALA A 82 11.94 -23.37 -22.47
C ALA A 82 10.44 -23.35 -22.14
N GLU A 83 9.67 -24.25 -22.72
CA GLU A 83 8.21 -24.30 -22.50
C GLU A 83 7.87 -24.75 -21.07
N ILE A 84 8.62 -25.73 -20.54
CA ILE A 84 8.46 -26.23 -19.16
C ILE A 84 8.89 -25.18 -18.14
N ILE A 85 9.93 -24.40 -18.45
CA ILE A 85 10.40 -23.33 -17.56
C ILE A 85 9.41 -22.16 -17.57
N ALA A 86 8.91 -21.77 -18.75
CA ALA A 86 7.91 -20.72 -18.88
C ALA A 86 6.61 -21.06 -18.15
N SER A 87 6.11 -22.29 -18.28
CA SER A 87 4.91 -22.75 -17.56
C SER A 87 5.11 -22.69 -16.06
N ARG A 88 6.25 -23.17 -15.56
CA ARG A 88 6.57 -23.15 -14.13
C ARG A 88 6.71 -21.73 -13.57
N ILE A 89 7.23 -20.80 -14.35
CA ILE A 89 7.31 -19.38 -13.97
C ILE A 89 5.91 -18.76 -13.90
N ARG A 90 5.05 -19.04 -14.89
CA ARG A 90 3.66 -18.55 -14.89
C ARG A 90 2.86 -19.11 -13.71
N ASP A 91 2.99 -20.40 -13.44
CA ASP A 91 2.35 -21.06 -12.29
C ASP A 91 2.82 -20.45 -10.97
N SER A 92 4.12 -20.14 -10.86
CA SER A 92 4.67 -19.49 -9.67
C SER A 92 4.20 -18.04 -9.49
N ILE A 93 3.91 -17.31 -10.57
CA ILE A 93 3.38 -15.94 -10.52
C ILE A 93 1.91 -15.94 -10.12
N GLN A 94 1.13 -16.93 -10.59
CA GLN A 94 -0.29 -17.07 -10.25
C GLN A 94 -0.52 -17.66 -8.85
N GLY A 95 0.38 -18.54 -8.39
CA GLY A 95 0.33 -19.13 -7.04
C GLY A 95 0.72 -18.17 -5.91
N PHE A 96 1.15 -16.94 -6.22
CA PHE A 96 1.49 -15.90 -5.22
C PHE A 96 0.25 -15.16 -4.70
N GLU A 97 -0.88 -15.85 -4.53
CA GLU A 97 -1.93 -15.38 -3.63
C GLU A 97 -1.49 -15.73 -2.20
N THR A 98 -0.54 -14.96 -1.67
CA THR A 98 0.08 -15.23 -0.39
C THR A 98 -0.75 -14.71 0.77
N GLU A 99 -0.89 -15.57 1.78
CA GLU A 99 -1.41 -15.31 3.12
C GLU A 99 -0.68 -14.17 3.87
N ASP A 100 0.42 -13.66 3.29
CA ASP A 100 1.35 -12.64 3.81
C ASP A 100 0.83 -11.19 3.79
N ASP A 101 -0.37 -10.94 3.27
CA ASP A 101 -1.01 -9.59 3.30
C ASP A 101 -1.26 -9.06 4.73
N GLN A 102 -1.09 -9.91 5.74
CA GLN A 102 -1.25 -9.51 7.14
C GLN A 102 -0.05 -8.70 7.66
N GLU A 103 1.18 -8.93 7.18
CA GLU A 103 2.40 -8.34 7.76
C GLU A 103 2.87 -7.06 7.07
N GLU A 104 2.65 -6.89 5.74
CA GLU A 104 3.23 -5.75 4.99
C GLU A 104 2.75 -4.37 5.49
N THR A 105 1.57 -4.28 6.13
CA THR A 105 1.04 -3.00 6.63
C THR A 105 1.46 -2.64 8.06
N GLU A 106 2.22 -3.50 8.76
CA GLU A 106 2.71 -3.21 10.11
C GLU A 106 3.97 -2.35 10.11
N THR A 107 4.73 -2.36 9.01
CA THR A 107 6.05 -1.70 8.96
C THR A 107 6.02 -0.23 8.49
N ASP A 108 4.90 0.25 7.95
CA ASP A 108 4.71 1.68 7.60
C ASP A 108 4.45 2.58 8.83
N GLY A 109 4.56 2.03 10.05
CA GLY A 109 4.26 2.71 11.31
C GLY A 109 5.31 3.69 11.82
N ILE A 110 6.42 3.93 11.10
CA ILE A 110 7.46 4.88 11.52
C ILE A 110 7.62 5.96 10.44
N GLY A 111 6.65 6.89 10.37
CA GLY A 111 6.97 8.27 9.97
C GLY A 111 6.34 8.87 8.70
N THR A 112 5.19 8.42 8.20
CA THR A 112 4.58 9.05 7.00
C THR A 112 3.19 9.67 7.17
N ASP A 113 2.61 9.66 8.38
CA ASP A 113 1.22 10.12 8.55
C ASP A 113 1.13 11.59 9.02
N LEU A 114 1.28 12.54 8.09
CA LEU A 114 0.69 13.89 8.25
C LEU A 114 0.49 14.70 6.95
N VAL A 115 0.83 14.18 5.76
CA VAL A 115 0.59 14.94 4.50
C VAL A 115 0.33 14.01 3.30
N SER A 116 -0.91 13.55 3.16
CA SER A 116 -1.47 12.93 1.95
C SER A 116 -2.98 12.80 2.24
N ASP A 117 -3.91 13.57 1.67
CA ASP A 117 -4.02 14.09 0.31
C ASP A 117 -4.84 15.40 0.29
N MET A 118 -4.22 16.53 -0.09
CA MET A 118 -4.97 17.60 -0.77
C MET A 118 -4.94 17.24 -2.27
N PRO A 119 -6.09 17.16 -2.97
CA PRO A 119 -6.07 17.02 -4.41
C PRO A 119 -5.46 18.30 -5.00
N LEU A 120 -4.28 18.17 -5.61
CA LEU A 120 -3.76 19.17 -6.53
C LEU A 120 -4.57 19.02 -7.82
N ASP A 121 -5.62 19.83 -7.94
CA ASP A 121 -6.26 20.09 -9.23
C ASP A 121 -5.26 20.86 -10.10
N ASP A 122 -4.66 20.16 -11.06
CA ASP A 122 -3.98 20.73 -12.21
C ASP A 122 -5.01 20.83 -13.34
N GLU A 123 -5.49 22.04 -13.62
CA GLU A 123 -5.62 22.65 -14.96
C GLU A 123 -6.62 23.83 -14.92
N SER A 124 -6.11 25.06 -15.05
CA SER A 124 -6.46 26.05 -16.09
C SER A 124 -6.26 27.51 -15.66
N ASP A 125 -5.56 28.21 -16.57
CA ASP A 125 -5.57 29.63 -16.87
C ASP A 125 -4.66 30.58 -16.07
N GLU A 126 -3.56 30.89 -16.75
CA GLU A 126 -2.86 32.16 -16.69
C GLU A 126 -3.83 33.34 -16.67
N GLU A 127 -3.75 34.19 -15.65
CA GLU A 127 -4.02 35.62 -15.81
C GLU A 127 -2.87 36.38 -15.15
N ILE A 128 -1.90 36.78 -15.97
CA ILE A 128 -0.90 37.78 -15.61
C ILE A 128 -1.65 39.11 -15.53
N VAL A 129 -1.95 39.57 -14.31
CA VAL A 129 -2.38 40.95 -14.10
C VAL A 129 -1.13 41.81 -13.97
N ASP A 130 -0.78 42.48 -15.07
CA ASP A 130 0.23 43.54 -15.13
C ASP A 130 -0.31 44.76 -14.37
N ASP A 131 0.20 45.01 -13.16
CA ASP A 131 0.07 46.32 -12.50
C ASP A 131 1.42 47.03 -12.53
N GLY A 132 1.70 47.63 -13.68
CA GLY A 132 2.73 48.64 -13.85
C GLY A 132 2.29 49.95 -13.16
N GLY A 133 2.69 50.14 -11.91
CA GLY A 133 2.58 51.40 -11.17
C GLY A 133 3.96 51.87 -10.71
N ALA A 134 4.51 52.85 -11.42
CA ALA A 134 5.87 53.36 -11.28
C ALA A 134 6.19 53.99 -9.89
N LEU A 135 7.41 53.71 -9.41
CA LEU A 135 8.15 54.55 -8.47
C LEU A 135 8.97 55.57 -9.29
N ASP A 136 8.71 56.87 -9.09
CA ASP A 136 9.70 57.94 -8.87
C ASP A 136 9.08 59.34 -9.04
N GLU A 137 8.98 60.10 -7.94
CA GLU A 137 9.72 61.36 -7.64
C GLU A 137 9.22 62.00 -6.33
#